data_AF-A0A3D4PVW5-F1
#
_entry.id   AF-A0A3D4PVW5-F1
#
_cell.length_a   1.000
_cell.length_b   1.000
_cell.length_c   1.000
_cell.angle_alpha   90.00
_cell.angle_beta   90.00
_cell.angle_gamma   90.00
#
_symmetry.space_group_name_H-M   'P 1'
#
loop_
_entity.id
_entity.type
_entity.pdbx_description
1 polymer ?
#
loop_
_entity_poly.entity_id
_entity_poly.type
_entity_poly.pdbx_seq_one_letter_code
_entity_poly.pdbx_strand_id
1 'polypeptide(L)'
;GICGEAAADPLLAVVLVGLGATSLSMAPAALADVRHALSERTLDEAKSLAEVALAADDATGARNAVADAAADLPSHQKEMTS
;
A
#
# COMPACT_ATOMS: atom_id res chain seq x y z
N GLY A 1 1.07 -11.50 -10.55
CA GLY A 1 0.98 -10.08 -10.94
C GLY A 1 -0.45 -9.63 -10.78
N ILE A 2 -0.68 -8.54 -10.06
CA ILE A 2 -2.01 -7.96 -9.85
C ILE A 2 -2.28 -6.97 -10.99
N CYS A 3 -3.45 -7.08 -11.63
CA CYS A 3 -3.87 -6.24 -12.76
C CYS A 3 -5.26 -5.66 -12.44
N GLY A 4 -5.47 -4.37 -12.72
CA GLY A 4 -6.75 -3.66 -12.54
C GLY A 4 -6.64 -2.38 -11.71
N GLU A 5 -7.73 -1.63 -11.57
CA GLU A 5 -7.80 -0.38 -10.77
C GLU A 5 -7.30 -0.53 -9.32
N ALA A 6 -7.38 -1.73 -8.74
CA ALA A 6 -6.87 -2.05 -7.41
C ALA A 6 -5.34 -1.89 -7.29
N ALA A 7 -4.57 -2.14 -8.35
CA ALA A 7 -3.12 -1.92 -8.35
C ALA A 7 -2.74 -0.45 -8.56
N ALA A 8 -3.67 0.37 -9.05
CA ALA A 8 -3.48 1.80 -9.27
C ALA A 8 -3.79 2.64 -8.03
N ASP A 9 -4.36 2.04 -6.99
CA ASP A 9 -4.61 2.70 -5.72
C ASP A 9 -3.32 2.70 -4.86
N PRO A 10 -2.82 3.88 -4.44
CA PRO A 10 -1.57 4.00 -3.70
C PRO A 10 -1.60 3.26 -2.36
N LEU A 11 -2.72 3.31 -1.64
CA LEU A 11 -2.87 2.72 -0.32
C LEU A 11 -2.96 1.19 -0.43
N LEU A 12 -3.71 0.70 -1.42
CA LEU A 12 -3.83 -0.72 -1.70
C LEU A 12 -2.52 -1.32 -2.21
N ALA A 13 -1.73 -0.56 -2.97
CA ALA A 13 -0.41 -1.00 -3.41
C ALA A 13 0.55 -1.24 -2.23
N VAL A 14 0.52 -0.39 -1.19
CA VAL A 14 1.28 -0.59 0.06
C VAL A 14 0.87 -1.91 0.73
N VAL A 15 -0.43 -2.18 0.85
CA VAL A 15 -0.95 -3.43 1.40
C VAL A 15 -0.50 -4.65 0.57
N LEU A 16 -0.58 -4.57 -0.76
CA LEU A 16 -0.15 -5.65 -1.66
C LEU A 16 1.35 -5.95 -1.49
N VAL A 17 2.18 -4.92 -1.35
CA VAL A 17 3.61 -5.10 -1.05
C VAL A 17 3.83 -5.73 0.33
N GLY A 18 3.07 -5.33 1.34
CA GLY A 18 3.07 -5.95 2.68
C GLY A 18 2.70 -7.44 2.66
N LEU A 19 1.75 -7.82 1.79
CA LEU A 19 1.36 -9.22 1.54
C LEU A 19 2.41 -10.03 0.76
N GLY A 20 3.45 -9.37 0.23
CA GLY A 20 4.51 -10.03 -0.53
C GLY A 20 4.35 -9.97 -2.06
N ALA A 21 3.53 -9.05 -2.59
CA ALA A 21 3.47 -8.82 -4.03
C ALA A 21 4.82 -8.30 -4.54
N THR A 22 5.48 -9.09 -5.38
CA THR A 22 6.79 -8.75 -5.98
C THR A 22 6.67 -8.11 -7.36
N SER A 23 5.48 -8.13 -7.96
CA SER A 23 5.25 -7.58 -9.30
C SER A 23 3.83 -7.03 -9.43
N LEU A 24 3.75 -5.72 -9.65
CA LEU A 24 2.53 -4.95 -9.95
C LEU A 24 2.62 -4.48 -11.41
N SER A 25 1.56 -4.66 -12.19
CA SER A 25 1.45 -4.09 -13.53
C SER A 25 0.30 -3.08 -13.54
N MET A 26 0.62 -1.83 -13.91
CA MET A 26 -0.32 -0.72 -13.92
C MET A 26 0.04 0.30 -15.02
N ALA A 27 -0.90 1.21 -15.30
CA ALA A 27 -0.65 2.33 -16.19
C ALA A 27 0.42 3.27 -15.60
N PRO A 28 1.30 3.86 -16.43
CA PRO A 28 2.39 4.73 -15.97
C PRO A 28 1.90 5.96 -15.19
N ALA A 29 0.66 6.41 -15.42
CA ALA A 29 0.04 7.49 -14.68
C ALA A 29 -0.18 7.17 -13.19
N ALA A 30 -0.48 5.91 -12.85
CA ALA A 30 -0.67 5.46 -11.47
C ALA A 30 0.66 5.09 -10.79
N LEU A 31 1.69 4.77 -11.57
CA LEU A 31 2.99 4.36 -11.07
C LEU A 31 3.67 5.44 -10.21
N ALA A 32 3.54 6.71 -10.60
CA ALA A 32 4.16 7.82 -9.88
C ALA A 32 3.60 7.98 -8.46
N ASP A 33 2.28 7.83 -8.32
CA ASP A 33 1.54 7.96 -7.07
C ASP A 33 1.78 6.76 -6.14
N VAL A 34 1.72 5.54 -6.69
CA VAL A 34 2.06 4.30 -5.98
C VAL A 34 3.50 4.31 -5.48
N ARG A 35 4.46 4.73 -6.32
CA ARG A 35 5.86 4.91 -5.92
C ARG A 35 5.98 5.86 -4.73
N HIS A 36 5.26 6.98 -4.76
CA HIS A 36 5.34 7.98 -3.71
C HIS A 36 4.85 7.41 -2.38
N ALA A 37 3.67 6.79 -2.38
CA ALA A 37 3.10 6.14 -1.20
C ALA A 37 4.01 5.03 -0.64
N LEU A 38 4.63 4.22 -1.51
CA LEU A 38 5.61 3.21 -1.08
C LEU A 38 6.88 3.83 -0.51
N SER A 39 7.34 4.97 -1.03
CA SER A 39 8.52 5.68 -0.50
C SER A 39 8.27 6.34 0.86
N GLU A 40 7.02 6.69 1.19
CA GLU A 40 6.64 7.28 2.48
C GLU A 40 6.47 6.24 3.60
N ARG A 41 6.57 4.96 3.28
CA ARG A 41 6.30 3.86 4.21
C ARG A 41 7.45 2.87 4.26
N THR A 42 7.60 2.22 5.40
CA THR A 42 8.54 1.11 5.53
C THR A 42 7.85 -0.21 5.17
N LEU A 43 8.65 -1.26 4.93
CA LEU A 43 8.10 -2.59 4.70
C LEU A 43 7.37 -3.14 5.94
N ASP A 44 7.78 -2.72 7.13
CA ASP A 44 7.12 -3.10 8.39
C ASP A 44 5.72 -2.48 8.48
N GLU A 45 5.62 -1.19 8.19
CA GLU A 45 4.32 -0.49 8.09
C GLU A 45 3.42 -1.12 7.03
N ALA A 46 3.98 -1.46 5.86
CA ALA A 46 3.24 -2.12 4.80
C ALA A 46 2.66 -3.47 5.26
N LYS A 47 3.42 -4.25 6.04
CA LYS A 47 2.94 -5.52 6.62
C LYS A 47 1.86 -5.29 7.67
N SER A 48 2.03 -4.32 8.56
CA SER A 48 1.04 -3.99 9.58
C SER A 48 -0.29 -3.57 8.94
N LEU A 49 -0.23 -2.71 7.92
CA LEU A 49 -1.40 -2.34 7.10
C LEU A 49 -2.03 -3.55 6.39
N ALA A 50 -1.22 -4.50 5.93
CA ALA A 50 -1.74 -5.74 5.34
C ALA A 50 -2.47 -6.62 6.36
N GLU A 51 -2.00 -6.70 7.60
CA GLU A 51 -2.69 -7.41 8.69
C GLU A 51 -4.03 -6.73 9.02
N VAL A 52 -4.07 -5.39 9.06
CA VAL A 52 -5.31 -4.62 9.24
C VAL A 52 -6.30 -4.91 8.11
N ALA A 53 -5.82 -4.96 6.87
CA ALA A 53 -6.66 -5.29 5.71
C ALA A 53 -7.24 -6.71 5.80
N LEU A 54 -6.42 -7.68 6.26
CA LEU A 54 -6.83 -9.08 6.42
C LEU A 54 -7.80 -9.29 7.59
N ALA A 55 -7.78 -8.41 8.60
CA ALA A 55 -8.67 -8.48 9.75
C ALA A 55 -10.08 -7.94 9.48
N ALA A 56 -10.30 -7.25 8.36
CA ALA A 56 -11.60 -6.71 8.02
C ALA A 56 -12.53 -7.75 7.38
N ASP A 57 -13.83 -7.63 7.64
CA ASP A 57 -14.85 -8.57 7.16
C ASP A 57 -15.13 -8.47 5.65
N ASP A 58 -14.90 -7.29 5.05
CA ASP A 58 -15.22 -6.99 3.66
C ASP A 58 -14.18 -6.05 3.02
N ALA A 59 -14.13 -6.03 1.68
CA ALA A 59 -13.20 -5.20 0.92
C ALA A 59 -13.32 -3.69 1.24
N THR A 60 -14.53 -3.18 1.47
CA THR A 60 -14.75 -1.78 1.86
C THR A 60 -14.25 -1.53 3.28
N GLY A 61 -14.49 -2.46 4.20
CA GLY A 61 -13.99 -2.39 5.58
C GLY A 61 -12.46 -2.39 5.62
N ALA A 62 -11.83 -3.26 4.83
CA ALA A 62 -10.39 -3.33 4.71
C ALA A 62 -9.80 -1.99 4.27
N ARG A 63 -10.36 -1.36 3.22
CA ARG A 63 -9.88 -0.05 2.75
C ARG A 63 -10.00 1.04 3.81
N ASN A 64 -11.14 1.10 4.52
CA ASN A 64 -11.35 2.10 5.55
C ASN A 64 -10.42 1.88 6.75
N ALA A 65 -10.26 0.64 7.20
CA ALA A 65 -9.37 0.31 8.31
C ALA A 65 -7.90 0.60 7.99
N VAL A 66 -7.46 0.27 6.78
CA VAL A 66 -6.12 0.60 6.30
C VAL A 66 -5.93 2.11 6.17
N ALA A 67 -6.93 2.85 5.68
CA ALA A 67 -6.85 4.30 5.56
C ALA A 67 -6.73 4.99 6.93
N ASP A 68 -7.51 4.51 7.91
CA ASP A 68 -7.45 4.99 9.29
C ASP A 68 -6.08 4.68 9.93
N ALA A 69 -5.64 3.43 9.86
CA ALA A 69 -4.33 3.03 10.35
C ALA A 69 -3.19 3.79 9.64
N ALA A 70 -3.32 4.01 8.33
CA ALA A 70 -2.32 4.75 7.57
C ALA A 70 -2.25 6.22 7.97
N ALA A 71 -3.36 6.84 8.39
CA ALA A 71 -3.39 8.22 8.84
C ALA A 71 -2.73 8.42 10.22
N ASP A 72 -2.74 7.39 11.08
CA ASP A 72 -2.08 7.42 12.39
C ASP A 72 -0.55 7.26 12.29
N LEU A 73 -0.08 6.61 11.23
CA LEU A 73 1.34 6.35 11.03
C LEU A 73 2.11 7.59 10.55
N PRO A 74 3.26 7.91 11.15
CA PRO A 74 4.10 9.00 10.69
C PRO A 74 4.66 8.72 9.29
N SER A 75 4.57 9.70 8.39
CA SER A 75 5.19 9.60 7.05
C SER A 75 6.71 9.54 7.18
N HIS A 76 7.28 8.39 6.86
CA HIS A 76 8.71 8.20 6.78
C HIS A 76 9.12 8.42 5.32
N GLN A 77 9.51 9.65 4.98
CA GLN A 77 10.22 9.94 3.73
C GLN A 77 11.54 9.15 3.76
N LYS A 78 11.51 7.89 3.31
CA LYS A 78 12.70 7.05 3.33
C LYS A 78 13.68 7.64 2.33
N GLU A 79 14.78 8.18 2.83
CA GLU A 79 15.98 8.48 2.05
C GLU A 79 16.35 7.23 1.25
N MET A 80 16.06 7.24 -0.04
CA MET A 80 16.44 6.18 -0.96
C MET A 80 17.95 6.25 -1.17
N THR A 81 18.71 5.70 -0.23
CA THR A 81 20.12 5.41 -0.42
C THR A 81 20.29 4.01 -1.02
N SER A 82 20.93 4.02 -2.20
CA SER A 82 21.45 2.92 -3.03
C SER A 82 20.51 2.28 -4.04
#